data_AF-A0A821BYA4-F1
#
_entry.id   AF-A0A821BYA4-F1
#
_cell.length_a   1.000
_cell.length_b   1.000
_cell.length_c   1.000
_cell.angle_alpha   90.00
_cell.angle_beta   90.00
_cell.angle_gamma   90.00
#
_symmetry.space_group_name_H-M   'P 1'
#
loop_
_entity.id
_entity.type
_entity.pdbx_description
1 polymer ?
#
loop_
_entity_poly.entity_id
_entity_poly.type
_entity_poly.pdbx_seq_one_letter_code
_entity_poly.pdbx_strand_id
1 'polypeptide(L)' 'DIVDDVQMGEFVLQKNVHLGSAELRLLAIVGLQAIHLCDQPDVVVLSNDSGKIRDSNKSICI' A
#
# COMPACT_ATOMS: atom_id res chain seq x y z
N ASP A 1 -6.08 15.46 24.35
CA ASP A 1 -4.68 15.15 24.69
C ASP A 1 -3.99 14.32 23.59
N ILE A 2 -3.94 14.82 22.35
CA ILE A 2 -3.18 14.22 21.20
C ILE A 2 -2.53 15.36 20.37
N VAL A 3 -2.64 16.61 20.82
CA VAL A 3 -2.31 17.81 20.02
C VAL A 3 -0.87 18.28 20.26
N ASP A 4 -0.14 17.66 21.21
CA ASP A 4 1.24 18.03 21.54
C ASP A 4 2.31 17.10 20.95
N ASP A 5 1.93 15.98 20.32
CA ASP A 5 2.90 14.95 19.90
C ASP A 5 3.53 15.17 18.52
N VAL A 6 2.98 16.07 17.70
CA VAL A 6 3.49 16.33 16.34
C VAL A 6 3.69 17.82 16.14
N GLN A 7 4.95 18.25 15.98
CA GLN A 7 5.25 19.66 15.74
C GLN A 7 4.99 20.05 14.29
N MET A 8 4.46 21.25 14.09
CA MET A 8 4.20 21.78 12.74
C MET A 8 5.53 21.92 11.97
N GLY A 9 5.64 21.27 10.81
CA GLY A 9 6.86 21.26 10.00
C GLY A 9 7.78 20.06 10.26
N GLU A 10 7.43 19.16 11.18
CA GLU A 10 8.15 17.92 11.41
C GLU A 10 7.81 16.84 10.36
N PHE A 11 8.81 16.03 9.97
CA PHE A 11 8.59 14.87 9.13
C PHE A 11 7.97 13.73 9.94
N VAL A 12 6.67 13.55 9.80
CA VAL A 12 5.93 12.55 10.59
C VAL A 12 6.11 11.11 10.05
N LEU A 13 6.48 10.98 8.78
CA LEU A 13 6.84 9.70 8.14
C LEU A 13 8.10 9.89 7.29
N GLN A 14 8.99 8.90 7.33
CA GLN A 14 10.18 8.88 6.48
C GLN A 14 9.82 8.47 5.04
N LYS A 15 10.62 8.95 4.08
CA LYS A 15 10.49 8.54 2.67
C LYS A 15 10.70 7.02 2.55
N ASN A 16 9.88 6.38 1.71
CA ASN A 16 9.89 4.92 1.45
C ASN A 16 9.44 4.03 2.63
N VAL A 17 8.77 4.60 3.64
CA VAL A 17 8.16 3.78 4.69
C VAL A 17 7.00 2.95 4.12
N HIS A 18 6.88 1.71 4.57
CA HIS A 18 5.70 0.88 4.26
C HIS A 18 4.52 1.36 5.11
N LEU A 19 3.41 1.71 4.48
CA LEU A 19 2.23 2.16 5.21
C LEU A 19 1.45 0.98 5.78
N GLY A 20 1.52 0.83 7.10
CA GLY A 20 0.65 -0.03 7.87
C GLY A 20 -0.49 0.75 8.53
N SER A 21 -1.20 0.07 9.42
CA SER A 21 -2.35 0.64 10.14
C SER A 21 -1.97 1.83 11.03
N ALA A 22 -0.76 1.84 11.60
CA ALA A 22 -0.28 2.92 12.46
C ALA A 22 0.03 4.18 11.64
N GLU A 23 0.72 4.03 10.50
CA GLU A 23 1.06 5.12 9.61
C GLU A 23 -0.19 5.76 8.99
N LEU A 24 -1.19 4.94 8.63
CA LEU A 24 -2.48 5.44 8.13
C LEU A 24 -3.25 6.24 9.19
N ARG A 25 -3.25 5.79 10.45
CA ARG A 25 -3.83 6.56 11.55
C ARG A 25 -3.12 7.91 11.73
N LEU A 26 -1.80 7.90 11.63
CA LEU A 26 -1.00 9.11 11.75
C LEU A 26 -1.25 10.09 10.59
N LEU A 27 -1.40 9.60 9.36
CA LEU A 27 -1.82 10.40 8.20
C LEU A 27 -3.21 11.03 8.40
N ALA A 28 -4.14 10.31 9.01
CA ALA A 28 -5.47 10.84 9.34
C ALA A 28 -5.41 11.95 10.39
N ILE A 29 -4.53 11.82 11.40
CA ILE A 29 -4.32 12.85 12.45
C ILE A 29 -3.79 14.15 11.85
N VAL A 30 -2.85 14.07 10.89
CA VAL A 30 -2.30 15.27 10.22
C VAL A 30 -3.23 15.84 9.14
N GLY A 31 -4.42 15.26 8.94
CA GLY A 31 -5.43 15.78 8.01
C GLY A 31 -5.13 15.56 6.54
N LEU A 32 -4.23 14.63 6.19
CA LEU A 32 -3.93 14.31 4.80
C LEU A 32 -4.99 13.37 4.21
N GLN A 33 -5.70 13.85 3.18
CA GLN A 33 -6.75 13.08 2.49
C GLN A 33 -6.21 12.26 1.31
N ALA A 34 -5.07 12.66 0.75
CA ALA A 34 -4.43 12.00 -0.38
C ALA A 34 -2.90 12.06 -0.21
N ILE A 35 -2.24 10.99 -0.61
CA ILE A 35 -0.79 10.84 -0.54
C ILE A 35 -0.27 10.23 -1.84
N HIS A 36 0.96 10.57 -2.23
CA HIS A 36 1.63 9.93 -3.35
C HIS A 36 2.32 8.66 -2.87
N LEU A 37 1.96 7.53 -3.49
CA LEU A 37 2.58 6.23 -3.27
C LEU A 37 3.43 5.84 -4.47
N CYS A 38 4.36 4.90 -4.24
CA CYS A 38 5.03 4.22 -5.34
C CYS A 38 4.02 3.30 -6.04
N ASP A 39 4.12 3.22 -7.37
CA ASP A 39 3.30 2.31 -8.16
C ASP A 39 3.61 0.86 -7.79
N GLN A 40 2.56 0.03 -7.73
CA GLN A 40 2.71 -1.40 -7.55
C GLN A 40 3.26 -2.02 -8.84
N PRO A 41 4.30 -2.87 -8.80
CA PRO A 41 4.81 -3.52 -10.00
C PRO A 41 3.80 -4.55 -10.53
N ASP A 42 3.66 -4.58 -11.85
CA ASP A 42 2.90 -5.64 -12.54
C ASP A 42 3.72 -6.93 -12.55
N VAL A 43 3.16 -7.98 -11.95
CA VAL A 43 3.82 -9.29 -11.84
C VAL A 43 3.02 -10.34 -12.60
N VAL A 44 3.66 -10.95 -13.61
CA VAL A 44 3.10 -12.08 -14.36
C VAL A 44 3.56 -13.39 -13.73
N VAL A 45 2.61 -14.23 -13.32
CA VAL A 45 2.89 -15.56 -12.77
C VAL A 45 2.63 -16.62 -13.85
N LEU A 46 3.68 -17.35 -14.22
CA LEU A 46 3.58 -18.49 -15.13
C LEU A 46 3.71 -19.79 -14.32
N SER A 47 2.72 -20.66 -14.42
CA SER A 47 2.83 -22.03 -13.92
C SER A 47 3.22 -22.94 -15.07
N ASN A 48 4.42 -23.53 -15.01
CA ASN A 48 4.81 -24.59 -15.92
C ASN A 48 4.45 -25.94 -15.27
N ASP A 49 3.16 -26.23 -15.18
CA ASP A 49 2.70 -27.54 -14.77
C ASP A 49 2.62 -28.43 -16.03
N SER A 50 3.57 -29.34 -16.19
CA SER A 50 3.60 -30.31 -17.27
C SER A 50 2.61 -31.47 -17.07
N GLY A 51 1.63 -31.33 -16.16
CA GLY A 51 0.66 -32.37 -15.88
C GLY A 51 -0.71 -31.84 -15.44
N LYS A 52 -1.58 -31.59 -16.42
CA LYS A 52 -3.05 -31.38 -16.32
C LYS A 52 -3.51 -29.97 -15.96
N ILE A 53 -3.91 -29.24 -16.99
CA ILE A 53 -4.76 -28.05 -16.89
C ILE A 53 -6.09 -28.46 -16.22
N ARG A 54 -6.29 -28.10 -14.94
CA ARG A 54 -7.63 -27.85 -14.41
C ARG A 54 -7.89 -26.36 -14.55
N ASP A 55 -8.61 -26.03 -15.60
CA ASP A 55 -9.25 -24.73 -15.76
C ASP A 55 -10.28 -24.55 -14.63
N SER A 56 -10.03 -23.58 -13.76
CA SER A 56 -11.06 -22.87 -13.01
C SER A 56 -10.39 -21.78 -12.17
N ASN A 57 -10.14 -20.63 -12.80
CA ASN A 57 -10.54 -19.35 -12.22
C ASN A 57 -10.42 -18.27 -13.30
N LYS A 58 -11.56 -18.06 -13.95
CA LYS A 58 -11.86 -16.88 -14.74
C LYS A 58 -11.67 -15.64 -13.87
N SER A 59 -10.75 -14.77 -14.28
CA SER A 59 -10.97 -13.31 -14.36
C SER A 59 -9.68 -12.61 -14.80
N ILE A 60 -9.59 -12.27 -16.09
CA ILE A 60 -8.87 -11.08 -16.54
C ILE A 60 -9.94 -10.19 -17.18
N CYS A 61 -10.13 -9.00 -16.61
CA CYS A 61 -10.75 -7.88 -17.31
C CYS A 61 -9.74 -6.74 -17.26
N ILE A 62 -9.35 -6.27 -18.44
CA ILE A 62 -8.68 -4.98 -18.67
C ILE A 62 -9.78 -3.95 -18.83
#